data_AF-A0AAW2Z1F0-F1
#
_entry.id   AF-A0AAW2Z1F0-F1
#
_cell.length_a   1.000
_cell.length_b   1.000
_cell.length_c   1.000
_cell.angle_alpha   90.00
_cell.angle_beta   90.00
_cell.angle_gamma   90.00
#
_symmetry.space_group_name_H-M   'P 1'
#
loop_
_entity.id
_entity.type
_entity.pdbx_description
1 polymer ?
#
loop_
_entity_poly.entity_id
_entity_poly.type
_entity_poly.pdbx_seq_one_letter_code
_entity_poly.pdbx_strand_id
1 'polypeptide(L)'
;MKLSPSIDNMSNASGSHRGTQIMNLRKATAGSNSADKLMNANGNMTSSMIELILLLIEHEISRMVLWRSPHQGDSDLNVSQPQDVNLASRWKVYVRTAWNYSPKFAIQLAIRFPMETIRSELTRLVTQHASEVTHLHEAASYLINQQNIEQDAKELQHLLYWSPTTLSQALLYLNAPFVHNPLVGQYAIRSLKKFNAQAVVFYLPQLIQCLRHDQSGQLVRYLIDLVRKNVMFTHQLIWTLRTEIIDYDNLTPEESAELTAAEHSLSKICHALYLQVLGELVFDERAKRLYEEEFYFFDQITAISGALVPYPKDQRPHELVKMVRERILNKPLTKNLYTPTNTNCRIKYFDPTRSLTLKSAKKVPILIPFWVELREPDLDIGQDQESQTQVDFENPDLNGLVLQPCIFKMGDDCRQDQLALQIISMFKRIFENMNLPLYLFPYRVITTGRGMGIIEVIPNSSSRHQIGTNYEGNLYDYFLKKYGHESSIPFQIARKNFIESMAAYSVVSYILAIKDRHNGNIMVDEDGHIIHI
;
A
#
# COMPACT_ATOMS: atom_id res chain seq x y z
N MET A 1 -14.12 27.76 -0.82
CA MET A 1 -14.07 27.34 0.59
C MET A 1 -12.62 27.02 0.92
N LYS A 2 -12.07 27.65 1.98
CA LYS A 2 -10.64 27.65 2.31
C LYS A 2 -10.05 26.24 2.36
N LEU A 3 -8.94 26.05 1.65
CA LEU A 3 -8.14 24.82 1.63
C LEU A 3 -7.74 24.43 3.05
N SER A 4 -7.99 23.17 3.37
CA SER A 4 -7.62 22.46 4.59
C SER A 4 -6.11 22.51 4.86
N PRO A 5 -5.68 22.49 6.14
CA PRO A 5 -4.27 22.47 6.49
C PRO A 5 -3.60 21.15 6.06
N SER A 6 -2.29 21.22 5.81
CA SER A 6 -1.41 20.12 5.43
C SER A 6 -1.57 18.89 6.32
N ILE A 7 -1.59 17.72 5.66
CA ILE A 7 -1.70 16.38 6.27
C ILE A 7 -0.54 16.08 7.25
N ASP A 8 0.55 16.85 7.22
CA ASP A 8 1.66 16.77 8.20
C ASP A 8 1.23 17.08 9.65
N ASN A 9 0.08 17.71 9.87
CA ASN A 9 -0.34 18.17 11.20
C ASN A 9 -1.36 17.28 11.94
N MET A 10 -1.91 16.21 11.34
CA MET A 10 -3.08 15.53 11.92
C MET A 10 -2.86 14.14 12.53
N SER A 11 -1.71 13.47 12.34
CA SER A 11 -1.56 12.08 12.83
C SER A 11 -0.89 11.94 14.20
N ASN A 12 -0.51 13.03 14.86
CA ASN A 12 0.41 12.94 15.99
C ASN A 12 0.23 14.05 17.05
N ALA A 13 -0.82 14.86 16.93
CA ALA A 13 -1.14 15.95 17.86
C ALA A 13 -1.53 15.45 19.27
N SER A 14 -1.95 14.20 19.43
CA SER A 14 -2.35 13.63 20.72
C SER A 14 -1.15 13.45 21.66
N GLY A 15 -0.02 12.93 21.17
CA GLY A 15 1.21 12.78 21.96
C GLY A 15 1.81 14.13 22.35
N SER A 16 1.81 15.10 21.41
CA SER A 16 2.33 16.44 21.68
C SER A 16 1.44 17.26 22.64
N HIS A 17 0.12 17.20 22.48
CA HIS A 17 -0.82 17.82 23.42
C HIS A 17 -0.76 17.13 24.78
N ARG A 18 -0.78 15.79 24.84
CA ARG A 18 -0.71 15.05 26.11
C ARG A 18 0.60 15.24 26.84
N GLY A 19 1.74 15.22 26.15
CA GLY A 19 3.04 15.49 26.78
C GLY A 19 3.12 16.90 27.38
N THR A 20 2.54 17.89 26.70
CA THR A 20 2.42 19.26 27.21
C THR A 20 1.45 19.36 28.39
N GLN A 21 0.29 18.69 28.31
CA GLN A 21 -0.71 18.64 29.37
C GLN A 21 -0.19 17.96 30.63
N ILE A 22 0.51 16.84 30.49
CA ILE A 22 1.15 16.12 31.60
C ILE A 22 2.14 17.03 32.33
N MET A 23 2.98 17.76 31.59
CA MET A 23 3.91 18.72 32.19
C MET A 23 3.19 19.88 32.91
N ASN A 24 2.07 20.35 32.38
CA ASN A 24 1.28 21.41 32.99
C ASN A 24 0.57 20.93 34.27
N LEU A 25 0.02 19.70 34.27
CA LEU A 25 -0.57 19.07 35.46
C LEU A 25 0.45 18.96 36.59
N ARG A 26 1.70 18.59 36.28
CA ARG A 26 2.78 18.54 37.27
C ARG A 26 3.13 19.88 37.86
N LYS A 27 3.17 20.95 37.06
CA LYS A 27 3.35 22.31 37.58
C LYS A 27 2.21 22.70 38.53
N ALA A 28 0.97 22.31 38.22
CA ALA A 28 -0.19 22.61 39.07
C ALA A 28 -0.17 21.85 40.40
N THR A 29 0.30 20.60 40.41
CA THR A 29 0.46 19.81 41.64
C THR A 29 1.72 20.17 42.43
N ALA A 30 2.77 20.65 41.76
CA ALA A 30 3.99 21.15 42.38
C ALA A 30 3.82 22.62 42.78
N GLY A 31 2.97 22.88 43.78
CA GLY A 31 2.91 24.19 44.43
C GLY A 31 4.29 24.60 44.97
N SER A 32 4.89 25.61 44.32
CA SER A 32 5.93 26.56 44.75
C SER A 32 7.06 26.22 45.74
N ASN A 33 7.25 25.02 46.30
CA ASN A 33 8.17 24.90 47.45
C ASN A 33 8.90 23.57 47.72
N SER A 34 9.04 22.61 46.78
CA SER A 34 9.77 21.37 47.11
C SER A 34 10.73 20.80 46.05
N ALA A 35 10.83 21.36 44.85
CA ALA A 35 11.75 20.85 43.83
C ALA A 35 13.13 21.54 43.81
N ASP A 36 13.26 22.75 44.39
CA ASP A 36 14.46 23.59 44.26
C ASP A 36 15.61 23.26 45.25
N LYS A 37 15.49 22.23 46.10
CA LYS A 37 16.47 21.95 47.16
C LYS A 37 17.37 20.72 46.99
N LEU A 38 17.39 20.09 45.81
CA LEU A 38 18.26 18.94 45.53
C LEU A 38 19.13 19.20 44.28
N MET A 39 20.02 20.21 44.35
CA MET A 39 20.95 20.51 43.26
C MET A 39 22.39 20.68 43.74
N ASN A 40 23.17 19.62 43.55
CA ASN A 40 24.62 19.67 43.32
C ASN A 40 24.88 19.11 41.91
N ALA A 41 25.98 19.43 41.25
CA ALA A 41 26.18 19.25 39.79
C ALA A 41 25.95 17.82 39.22
N ASN A 42 26.04 16.75 40.03
CA ASN A 42 25.65 15.37 39.64
C ASN A 42 24.17 15.01 39.92
N GLY A 43 23.48 15.82 40.73
CA GLY A 43 22.06 15.73 41.05
C GLY A 43 21.13 16.24 39.95
N ASN A 44 21.62 17.09 39.03
CA ASN A 44 20.78 17.63 37.94
C ASN A 44 20.40 16.58 36.88
N MET A 45 21.33 15.68 36.52
CA MET A 45 21.03 14.60 35.56
C MET A 45 20.08 13.55 36.13
N THR A 46 20.30 13.14 37.39
CA THR A 46 19.44 12.18 38.09
C THR A 46 18.05 12.74 38.30
N SER A 47 17.92 14.02 38.69
CA SER A 47 16.62 14.70 38.79
C SER A 47 15.91 14.76 37.43
N SER A 48 16.62 15.15 36.36
CA SER A 48 16.04 15.24 35.02
C SER A 48 15.60 13.88 34.47
N MET A 49 16.35 12.81 34.80
CA MET A 49 16.02 11.45 34.40
C MET A 49 14.77 10.93 35.15
N ILE A 50 14.65 11.23 36.45
CA ILE A 50 13.45 10.90 37.23
C ILE A 50 12.24 11.60 36.63
N GLU A 51 12.34 12.89 36.33
CA GLU A 51 11.24 13.65 35.71
C GLU A 51 10.82 13.05 34.36
N LEU A 52 11.79 12.68 33.52
CA LEU A 52 11.56 12.05 32.22
C LEU A 52 10.89 10.68 32.36
N ILE A 53 11.36 9.82 33.25
CA ILE A 53 10.74 8.50 33.50
C ILE A 53 9.30 8.69 33.95
N LEU A 54 9.09 9.58 34.90
CA LEU A 54 7.77 9.87 35.42
C LEU A 54 6.85 10.42 34.32
N LEU A 55 7.35 11.26 33.40
CA LEU A 55 6.57 11.75 32.23
C LEU A 55 6.17 10.60 31.29
N LEU A 56 7.09 9.66 31.06
CA LEU A 56 6.83 8.49 30.21
C LEU A 56 5.81 7.54 30.81
N ILE A 57 5.87 7.32 32.13
CA ILE A 57 4.91 6.48 32.85
C ILE A 57 3.50 7.09 32.73
N GLU A 58 3.34 8.38 32.99
CA GLU A 58 2.04 9.06 32.87
C GLU A 58 1.49 9.01 31.44
N HIS A 59 2.36 9.16 30.45
CA HIS A 59 1.98 9.02 29.05
C HIS A 59 1.50 7.59 28.73
N GLU A 60 2.23 6.55 29.16
CA GLU A 60 1.82 5.16 28.91
C GLU A 60 0.53 4.79 29.66
N ILE A 61 0.34 5.25 30.91
CA ILE A 61 -0.92 5.07 31.64
C ILE A 61 -2.08 5.67 30.84
N SER A 62 -1.93 6.92 30.39
CA SER A 62 -2.95 7.62 29.61
C SER A 62 -3.24 6.93 28.28
N ARG A 63 -2.21 6.37 27.64
CA ARG A 63 -2.33 5.60 26.39
C ARG A 63 -3.07 4.28 26.62
N MET A 64 -2.74 3.54 27.68
CA MET A 64 -3.39 2.27 28.02
C MET A 64 -4.85 2.44 28.45
N VAL A 65 -5.15 3.50 29.21
CA VAL A 65 -6.53 3.86 29.60
C VAL A 65 -7.37 4.15 28.36
N LEU A 66 -6.85 4.99 27.46
CA LEU A 66 -7.53 5.28 26.19
C LEU A 66 -7.73 4.01 25.34
N TRP A 67 -6.71 3.15 25.26
CA TRP A 67 -6.80 1.89 24.52
C TRP A 67 -7.85 0.93 25.08
N ARG A 68 -7.98 0.86 26.42
CA ARG A 68 -8.98 0.02 27.10
C ARG A 68 -10.41 0.57 26.95
N SER A 69 -10.57 1.89 26.91
CA SER A 69 -11.88 2.54 26.95
C SER A 69 -11.97 3.72 25.99
N PRO A 70 -11.94 3.47 24.66
CA PRO A 70 -11.91 4.54 23.66
C PRO A 70 -13.17 5.41 23.63
N HIS A 71 -14.32 4.86 24.05
CA HIS A 71 -15.62 5.56 24.04
C HIS A 71 -15.75 6.66 25.10
N GLN A 72 -14.95 6.61 26.17
CA GLN A 72 -14.97 7.64 27.20
C GLN A 72 -14.36 8.96 26.70
N GLY A 73 -13.61 8.92 25.60
CA GLY A 73 -12.93 10.08 25.04
C GLY A 73 -11.99 10.75 26.05
N ASP A 74 -11.58 11.98 25.77
CA ASP A 74 -10.79 12.82 26.69
C ASP A 74 -11.69 13.55 27.71
N SER A 75 -12.81 12.94 28.14
CA SER A 75 -13.76 13.59 29.07
C SER A 75 -13.15 13.91 30.45
N ASP A 76 -12.03 13.27 30.81
CA ASP A 76 -11.26 13.55 32.03
C ASP A 76 -10.09 14.55 31.84
N LEU A 77 -9.90 15.13 30.65
CA LEU A 77 -8.73 15.98 30.33
C LEU A 77 -9.12 17.44 30.03
N ASN A 78 -9.87 18.04 30.94
CA ASN A 78 -10.10 19.49 30.94
C ASN A 78 -8.92 20.21 31.61
N VAL A 79 -7.83 20.42 30.86
CA VAL A 79 -6.72 21.29 31.29
C VAL A 79 -6.50 22.38 30.24
N SER A 80 -6.86 23.59 30.62
CA SER A 80 -6.63 24.84 29.89
C SER A 80 -5.19 24.90 29.35
N GLN A 81 -5.01 25.21 28.06
CA GLN A 81 -3.69 25.42 27.46
C GLN A 81 -3.05 26.72 27.99
N PRO A 82 -1.90 26.69 28.69
CA PRO A 82 -1.05 27.85 28.82
C PRO A 82 0.01 27.77 27.71
N GLN A 83 0.05 28.79 26.85
CA GLN A 83 1.18 29.05 25.95
C GLN A 83 2.37 29.50 26.79
N ASP A 84 3.28 28.59 27.15
CA ASP A 84 4.36 28.90 28.09
C ASP A 84 5.75 28.65 27.46
N VAL A 85 6.53 29.72 27.33
CA VAL A 85 7.82 29.80 26.60
C VAL A 85 8.91 28.90 27.21
N ASN A 86 8.72 28.43 28.44
CA ASN A 86 9.70 27.60 29.18
C ASN A 86 9.62 26.08 28.85
N LEU A 87 8.58 25.62 28.14
CA LEU A 87 8.43 24.19 27.79
C LEU A 87 9.48 23.71 26.78
N ALA A 88 9.81 24.53 25.78
CA ALA A 88 10.76 24.15 24.73
C ALA A 88 12.17 23.88 25.30
N SER A 89 12.61 24.71 26.25
CA SER A 89 13.89 24.54 26.94
C SER A 89 13.94 23.23 27.73
N ARG A 90 12.84 22.86 28.37
CA ARG A 90 12.73 21.62 29.15
C ARG A 90 12.74 20.37 28.27
N TRP A 91 12.07 20.41 27.12
CA TRP A 91 12.14 19.33 26.13
C TRP A 91 13.56 19.09 25.61
N LYS A 92 14.35 20.16 25.37
CA LYS A 92 15.76 20.01 25.00
C LYS A 92 16.58 19.31 26.09
N VAL A 93 16.32 19.63 27.36
CA VAL A 93 16.96 18.94 28.50
C VAL A 93 16.59 17.46 28.49
N TYR A 94 15.31 17.10 28.36
CA TYR A 94 14.88 15.71 28.30
C TYR A 94 15.49 14.94 27.13
N VAL A 95 15.56 15.54 25.94
CA VAL A 95 16.20 14.90 24.78
C VAL A 95 17.68 14.65 25.04
N ARG A 96 18.40 15.61 25.61
CA ARG A 96 19.82 15.46 25.97
C ARG A 96 20.03 14.42 27.07
N THR A 97 19.20 14.43 28.10
CA THR A 97 19.22 13.41 29.17
C THR A 97 18.96 12.01 28.59
N ALA A 98 17.96 11.87 27.73
CA ALA A 98 17.67 10.61 27.04
C ALA A 98 18.84 10.16 26.16
N TRP A 99 19.45 11.09 25.41
CA TRP A 99 20.59 10.83 24.52
C TRP A 99 21.81 10.34 25.30
N ASN A 100 22.16 11.03 26.39
CA ASN A 100 23.30 10.69 27.24
C ASN A 100 23.13 9.31 27.90
N TYR A 101 21.89 8.88 28.16
CA TYR A 101 21.61 7.51 28.60
C TYR A 101 21.72 6.51 27.44
N SER A 102 21.03 6.79 26.34
CA SER A 102 21.10 5.99 25.11
C SER A 102 20.52 6.76 23.91
N PRO A 103 21.24 6.88 22.79
CA PRO A 103 20.71 7.52 21.58
C PRO A 103 19.39 6.90 21.09
N LYS A 104 19.25 5.56 21.21
CA LYS A 104 18.01 4.85 20.88
C LYS A 104 16.82 5.35 21.72
N PHE A 105 17.03 5.61 23.01
CA PHE A 105 15.98 6.12 23.88
C PHE A 105 15.52 7.52 23.46
N ALA A 106 16.46 8.40 23.10
CA ALA A 106 16.14 9.74 22.61
C ALA A 106 15.34 9.70 21.30
N ILE A 107 15.68 8.80 20.38
CA ILE A 107 14.93 8.63 19.12
C ILE A 107 13.50 8.13 19.40
N GLN A 108 13.33 7.15 20.29
CA GLN A 108 12.01 6.65 20.66
C GLN A 108 11.17 7.70 21.39
N LEU A 109 11.80 8.65 22.10
CA LEU A 109 11.12 9.80 22.69
C LEU A 109 10.43 10.66 21.61
N ALA A 110 11.05 10.86 20.46
CA ALA A 110 10.46 11.63 19.35
C ALA A 110 9.32 10.91 18.65
N ILE A 111 9.34 9.57 18.61
CA ILE A 111 8.22 8.78 18.09
C ILE A 111 7.00 8.94 18.99
N ARG A 112 7.20 8.95 20.32
CA ARG A 112 6.14 9.16 21.31
C ARG A 112 5.64 10.61 21.35
N PHE A 113 6.56 11.56 21.28
CA PHE A 113 6.30 13.00 21.34
C PHE A 113 6.79 13.65 20.05
N PRO A 114 5.94 13.70 19.01
CA PRO A 114 6.26 14.20 17.69
C PRO A 114 6.25 15.73 17.68
N MET A 115 7.17 16.34 18.43
CA MET A 115 7.31 17.78 18.57
C MET A 115 8.49 18.30 17.77
N GLU A 116 8.33 19.46 17.14
CA GLU A 116 9.40 20.07 16.35
C GLU A 116 10.64 20.37 17.19
N THR A 117 10.47 20.84 18.44
CA THR A 117 11.61 21.10 19.35
C THR A 117 12.45 19.84 19.62
N ILE A 118 11.81 18.69 19.76
CA ILE A 118 12.49 17.40 19.97
C ILE A 118 13.19 17.00 18.67
N ARG A 119 12.50 17.12 17.54
CA ARG A 119 13.05 16.80 16.22
C ARG A 119 14.29 17.63 15.91
N SER A 120 14.24 18.95 16.09
CA SER A 120 15.38 19.83 15.83
C SER A 120 16.59 19.51 16.72
N GLU A 121 16.37 19.25 18.02
CA GLU A 121 17.47 18.91 18.94
C GLU A 121 18.07 17.52 18.63
N LEU A 122 17.25 16.54 18.25
CA LEU A 122 17.73 15.24 17.78
C LEU A 122 18.49 15.34 16.46
N THR A 123 18.02 16.13 15.49
CA THR A 123 18.74 16.39 14.23
C THR A 123 20.14 16.92 14.52
N ARG A 124 20.26 17.87 15.46
CA ARG A 124 21.56 18.39 15.90
C ARG A 124 22.45 17.30 16.51
N LEU A 125 21.92 16.51 17.44
CA LEU A 125 22.67 15.46 18.14
C LEU A 125 23.09 14.32 17.19
N VAL A 126 22.17 13.84 16.35
CA VAL A 126 22.45 12.80 15.34
C VAL A 126 23.48 13.27 14.33
N THR A 127 23.43 14.52 13.89
CA THR A 127 24.46 15.06 12.98
C THR A 127 25.81 15.11 13.67
N GLN A 128 25.89 15.59 14.91
CA GLN A 128 27.16 15.68 15.66
C GLN A 128 27.78 14.31 16.00
N HIS A 129 26.95 13.29 16.24
CA HIS A 129 27.37 11.97 16.70
C HIS A 129 26.96 10.88 15.70
N ALA A 130 27.00 11.18 14.41
CA ALA A 130 26.49 10.31 13.35
C ALA A 130 27.14 8.91 13.35
N SER A 131 28.44 8.83 13.68
CA SER A 131 29.18 7.57 13.78
C SER A 131 28.64 6.62 14.85
N GLU A 132 28.14 7.16 15.97
CA GLU A 132 27.67 6.38 17.13
C GLU A 132 26.30 5.73 16.88
N VAL A 133 25.49 6.32 16.00
CA VAL A 133 24.08 5.91 15.78
C VAL A 133 23.83 5.20 14.45
N THR A 134 24.89 4.86 13.70
CA THR A 134 24.77 4.18 12.41
C THR A 134 24.02 2.85 12.47
N HIS A 135 24.04 2.16 13.61
CA HIS A 135 23.30 0.91 13.82
C HIS A 135 21.77 1.10 13.98
N LEU A 136 21.30 2.32 14.21
CA LEU A 136 19.89 2.66 14.41
C LEU A 136 19.29 3.16 13.10
N HIS A 137 18.42 2.39 12.46
CA HIS A 137 17.87 2.76 11.15
C HIS A 137 16.93 3.98 11.25
N GLU A 138 16.24 4.17 12.38
CA GLU A 138 15.34 5.31 12.63
C GLU A 138 16.11 6.63 12.74
N ALA A 139 17.38 6.59 13.11
CA ALA A 139 18.22 7.78 13.21
C ALA A 139 18.52 8.40 11.84
N ALA A 140 18.45 7.62 10.76
CA ALA A 140 18.80 8.07 9.41
C ALA A 140 17.92 9.25 8.94
N SER A 141 16.64 9.30 9.34
CA SER A 141 15.73 10.39 8.94
C SER A 141 16.05 11.74 9.58
N TYR A 142 16.87 11.75 10.64
CA TYR A 142 17.34 13.00 11.24
C TYR A 142 18.61 13.51 10.54
N LEU A 143 19.46 12.60 10.06
CA LEU A 143 20.63 12.97 9.27
C LEU A 143 20.25 13.36 7.83
N ILE A 144 19.35 12.62 7.20
CA ILE A 144 18.85 12.86 5.84
C ILE A 144 17.73 13.89 5.90
N ASN A 145 18.12 15.16 5.90
CA ASN A 145 17.21 16.30 5.83
C ASN A 145 17.66 17.27 4.73
N GLN A 146 16.74 18.14 4.29
CA GLN A 146 16.98 19.04 3.17
C GLN A 146 18.19 19.96 3.42
N GLN A 147 18.34 20.49 4.63
CA GLN A 147 19.45 21.38 4.98
C GLN A 147 20.81 20.67 4.83
N ASN A 148 20.94 19.46 5.36
CA ASN A 148 22.19 18.68 5.28
C ASN A 148 22.53 18.31 3.82
N ILE A 149 21.52 18.11 2.98
CA ILE A 149 21.72 17.80 1.56
C ILE A 149 22.15 19.04 0.77
N GLU A 150 21.49 20.17 0.99
CA GLU A 150 21.84 21.45 0.35
C GLU A 150 23.24 21.93 0.74
N GLN A 151 23.67 21.63 1.96
CA GLN A 151 25.00 21.97 2.48
C GLN A 151 26.08 20.93 2.16
N ASP A 152 25.72 19.83 1.48
CA ASP A 152 26.57 18.65 1.26
C ASP A 152 27.35 18.24 2.52
N ALA A 153 26.60 18.07 3.61
CA ALA A 153 27.15 17.80 4.94
C ALA A 153 28.06 16.57 4.92
N LYS A 154 29.27 16.70 5.44
CA LYS A 154 30.29 15.62 5.43
C LYS A 154 29.81 14.38 6.18
N GLU A 155 28.94 14.57 7.15
CA GLU A 155 28.33 13.53 7.98
C GLU A 155 27.47 12.56 7.15
N LEU A 156 27.00 12.96 5.96
CA LEU A 156 26.28 12.06 5.05
C LEU A 156 27.14 10.85 4.61
N GLN A 157 28.47 10.92 4.69
CA GLN A 157 29.36 9.78 4.40
C GLN A 157 29.09 8.56 5.29
N HIS A 158 28.54 8.77 6.50
CA HIS A 158 28.16 7.70 7.41
C HIS A 158 27.02 6.82 6.84
N LEU A 159 26.26 7.31 5.86
CA LEU A 159 25.19 6.56 5.18
C LEU A 159 25.69 5.33 4.42
N LEU A 160 26.98 5.29 4.05
CA LEU A 160 27.57 4.15 3.35
C LEU A 160 27.49 2.85 4.18
N TYR A 161 27.57 2.96 5.50
CA TYR A 161 27.53 1.82 6.44
C TYR A 161 26.37 1.87 7.43
N TRP A 162 25.48 2.86 7.33
CA TRP A 162 24.28 2.95 8.18
C TRP A 162 23.40 1.70 8.08
N SER A 163 22.67 1.37 9.13
CA SER A 163 21.70 0.28 9.12
C SER A 163 20.61 0.57 8.06
N PRO A 164 20.33 -0.36 7.14
CA PRO A 164 19.28 -0.20 6.15
C PRO A 164 17.91 0.13 6.74
N THR A 165 17.18 0.99 6.04
CA THR A 165 15.86 1.46 6.47
C THR A 165 14.72 0.64 5.86
N THR A 166 13.48 1.00 6.21
CA THR A 166 12.27 0.40 5.65
C THR A 166 12.10 0.77 4.18
N LEU A 167 11.36 -0.05 3.43
CA LEU A 167 11.10 0.20 2.01
C LEU A 167 10.39 1.56 1.81
N SER A 168 9.41 1.89 2.64
CA SER A 168 8.71 3.19 2.61
C SER A 168 9.64 4.38 2.80
N GLN A 169 10.63 4.26 3.69
CA GLN A 169 11.61 5.32 3.91
C GLN A 169 12.64 5.39 2.76
N ALA A 170 13.04 4.25 2.20
CA ALA A 170 13.90 4.22 1.01
C ALA A 170 13.22 4.90 -0.20
N LEU A 171 11.91 4.71 -0.38
CA LEU A 171 11.12 5.42 -1.41
C LEU A 171 11.17 6.93 -1.22
N LEU A 172 11.03 7.40 0.03
CA LEU A 172 11.14 8.83 0.32
C LEU A 172 12.50 9.37 -0.14
N TYR A 173 13.60 8.66 0.16
CA TYR A 173 14.95 9.06 -0.20
C TYR A 173 15.28 8.97 -1.69
N LEU A 174 14.50 8.21 -2.46
CA LEU A 174 14.61 8.15 -3.93
C LEU A 174 13.90 9.30 -4.64
N ASN A 175 13.17 10.14 -3.91
CA ASN A 175 12.55 11.35 -4.45
C ASN A 175 13.43 12.58 -4.27
N ALA A 176 13.17 13.61 -5.07
CA ALA A 176 13.78 14.92 -4.87
C ALA A 176 13.29 15.58 -3.55
N PRO A 177 14.15 16.36 -2.86
CA PRO A 177 15.54 16.68 -3.21
C PRO A 177 16.56 15.61 -2.78
N PHE A 178 16.15 14.60 -2.00
CA PHE A 178 17.04 13.65 -1.32
C PHE A 178 17.96 12.87 -2.28
N VAL A 179 17.39 12.36 -3.37
CA VAL A 179 18.11 11.52 -4.33
C VAL A 179 19.23 12.25 -5.10
N HIS A 180 19.23 13.59 -5.09
CA HIS A 180 20.29 14.36 -5.73
C HIS A 180 21.64 14.21 -5.03
N ASN A 181 21.65 13.85 -3.75
CA ASN A 181 22.88 13.47 -3.07
C ASN A 181 23.20 11.98 -3.37
N PRO A 182 24.36 11.67 -3.98
CA PRO A 182 24.70 10.29 -4.35
C PRO A 182 24.77 9.31 -3.18
N LEU A 183 25.16 9.76 -1.98
CA LEU A 183 25.26 8.91 -0.79
C LEU A 183 23.88 8.50 -0.28
N VAL A 184 22.91 9.42 -0.35
CA VAL A 184 21.52 9.16 0.00
C VAL A 184 20.89 8.18 -0.99
N GLY A 185 21.10 8.39 -2.29
CA GLY A 185 20.67 7.45 -3.34
C GLY A 185 21.24 6.04 -3.13
N GLN A 186 22.55 5.93 -2.89
CA GLN A 186 23.20 4.64 -2.63
C GLN A 186 22.65 3.96 -1.37
N TYR A 187 22.42 4.73 -0.30
CA TYR A 187 21.80 4.22 0.93
C TYR A 187 20.39 3.70 0.71
N ALA A 188 19.57 4.43 -0.06
CA ALA A 188 18.22 4.02 -0.42
C ALA A 188 18.23 2.71 -1.22
N ILE A 189 19.05 2.61 -2.27
CA ILE A 189 19.17 1.39 -3.08
C ILE A 189 19.72 0.21 -2.27
N ARG A 190 20.73 0.44 -1.42
CA ARG A 190 21.23 -0.59 -0.50
C ARG A 190 20.14 -1.08 0.46
N SER A 191 19.25 -0.18 0.89
CA SER A 191 18.11 -0.54 1.73
C SER A 191 17.08 -1.38 0.98
N LEU A 192 16.77 -1.03 -0.28
CA LEU A 192 15.88 -1.83 -1.13
C LEU A 192 16.42 -3.26 -1.36
N LYS A 193 17.74 -3.43 -1.52
CA LYS A 193 18.39 -4.73 -1.71
C LYS A 193 18.18 -5.73 -0.57
N LYS A 194 17.71 -5.30 0.61
CA LYS A 194 17.37 -6.21 1.73
C LYS A 194 16.03 -6.91 1.58
N PHE A 195 15.14 -6.39 0.75
CA PHE A 195 13.77 -6.91 0.60
C PHE A 195 13.71 -7.92 -0.54
N ASN A 196 12.82 -8.90 -0.43
CA ASN A 196 12.57 -9.86 -1.50
C ASN A 196 11.81 -9.19 -2.66
N ALA A 197 11.80 -9.86 -3.83
CA ALA A 197 11.17 -9.31 -5.03
C ALA A 197 9.68 -8.97 -4.83
N GLN A 198 8.92 -9.81 -4.10
CA GLN A 198 7.50 -9.55 -3.84
C GLN A 198 7.25 -8.28 -3.02
N ALA A 199 8.07 -8.02 -1.99
CA ALA A 199 7.98 -6.78 -1.21
C ALA A 199 8.29 -5.56 -2.08
N VAL A 200 9.19 -5.68 -3.05
CA VAL A 200 9.50 -4.64 -4.04
C VAL A 200 8.33 -4.46 -5.02
N VAL A 201 7.73 -5.55 -5.52
CA VAL A 201 6.54 -5.52 -6.39
C VAL A 201 5.40 -4.74 -5.75
N PHE A 202 5.17 -4.93 -4.45
CA PHE A 202 4.13 -4.19 -3.73
C PHE A 202 4.26 -2.68 -3.90
N TYR A 203 5.48 -2.14 -3.96
CA TYR A 203 5.76 -0.70 -4.12
C TYR A 203 6.23 -0.30 -5.53
N LEU A 204 6.09 -1.21 -6.50
CA LEU A 204 6.60 -0.99 -7.86
C LEU A 204 6.01 0.24 -8.55
N PRO A 205 4.69 0.54 -8.43
CA PRO A 205 4.14 1.79 -8.97
C PRO A 205 4.90 3.02 -8.45
N GLN A 206 5.19 3.08 -7.14
CA GLN A 206 5.91 4.21 -6.54
C GLN A 206 7.39 4.25 -6.96
N LEU A 207 8.05 3.10 -7.11
CA LEU A 207 9.42 3.03 -7.61
C LEU A 207 9.53 3.56 -9.05
N ILE A 208 8.57 3.23 -9.91
CA ILE A 208 8.53 3.77 -11.28
C ILE A 208 8.36 5.29 -11.26
N GLN A 209 7.53 5.84 -10.38
CA GLN A 209 7.40 7.28 -10.21
C GLN A 209 8.71 7.95 -9.74
N CYS A 210 9.55 7.26 -8.97
CA CYS A 210 10.86 7.76 -8.53
C CYS A 210 11.89 7.86 -9.67
N LEU A 211 11.71 7.14 -10.78
CA LEU A 211 12.64 7.18 -11.93
C LEU A 211 12.79 8.59 -12.53
N ARG A 212 11.78 9.47 -12.36
CA ARG A 212 11.86 10.88 -12.76
C ARG A 212 13.02 11.63 -12.12
N HIS A 213 13.47 11.16 -10.96
CA HIS A 213 14.52 11.80 -10.18
C HIS A 213 15.85 11.01 -10.21
N ASP A 214 15.90 9.84 -10.86
CA ASP A 214 17.11 9.01 -10.93
C ASP A 214 18.11 9.51 -11.98
N GLN A 215 18.84 10.57 -11.65
CA GLN A 215 19.88 11.14 -12.52
C GLN A 215 21.10 10.21 -12.67
N SER A 216 21.37 9.39 -11.66
CA SER A 216 22.55 8.52 -11.61
C SER A 216 22.36 7.17 -12.30
N GLY A 217 21.11 6.79 -12.60
CA GLY A 217 20.72 5.47 -13.10
C GLY A 217 20.87 4.36 -12.06
N GLN A 218 20.94 4.66 -10.77
CA GLN A 218 21.13 3.64 -9.72
C GLN A 218 19.85 2.81 -9.51
N LEU A 219 18.68 3.44 -9.57
CA LEU A 219 17.40 2.75 -9.47
C LEU A 219 17.17 1.89 -10.70
N VAL A 220 17.43 2.42 -11.90
CA VAL A 220 17.38 1.65 -13.15
C VAL A 220 18.23 0.39 -13.08
N ARG A 221 19.51 0.50 -12.68
CA ARG A 221 20.41 -0.66 -12.54
C ARG A 221 19.91 -1.67 -11.52
N TYR A 222 19.37 -1.21 -10.40
CA TYR A 222 18.79 -2.10 -9.39
C TYR A 222 17.57 -2.88 -9.92
N LEU A 223 16.67 -2.23 -10.66
CA LEU A 223 15.52 -2.90 -11.28
C LEU A 223 15.98 -3.94 -12.31
N ILE A 224 16.98 -3.63 -13.13
CA ILE A 224 17.57 -4.59 -14.08
C ILE A 224 18.24 -5.77 -13.37
N ASP A 225 18.94 -5.53 -12.25
CA ASP A 225 19.52 -6.61 -11.44
C ASP A 225 18.44 -7.56 -10.87
N LEU A 226 17.23 -7.08 -10.60
CA LEU A 226 16.09 -7.91 -10.20
C LEU A 226 15.50 -8.67 -11.38
N VAL A 227 15.38 -8.02 -12.54
CA VAL A 227 14.89 -8.63 -13.79
C VAL A 227 15.70 -9.89 -14.15
N ARG A 228 17.03 -9.79 -14.04
CA ARG A 228 17.95 -10.91 -14.30
C ARG A 228 17.81 -12.10 -13.34
N LYS A 229 17.10 -11.93 -12.21
CA LYS A 229 17.03 -12.91 -11.13
C LYS A 229 15.63 -13.48 -10.90
N ASN A 230 14.58 -12.80 -11.34
CA ASN A 230 13.21 -13.15 -10.99
C ASN A 230 12.27 -12.84 -12.16
N VAL A 231 11.73 -13.89 -12.79
CA VAL A 231 10.86 -13.76 -13.97
C VAL A 231 9.53 -13.11 -13.59
N MET A 232 9.00 -13.44 -12.41
CA MET A 232 7.73 -12.88 -11.94
C MET A 232 7.80 -11.36 -11.72
N PHE A 233 8.90 -10.89 -11.12
CA PHE A 233 9.22 -9.48 -10.99
C PHE A 233 9.30 -8.80 -12.36
N THR A 234 9.96 -9.45 -13.33
CA THR A 234 10.07 -8.94 -14.70
C THR A 234 8.70 -8.72 -15.33
N HIS A 235 7.79 -9.69 -15.23
CA HIS A 235 6.43 -9.54 -15.77
C HIS A 235 5.68 -8.37 -15.10
N GLN A 236 5.73 -8.27 -13.77
CA GLN A 236 5.08 -7.17 -13.02
C GLN A 236 5.66 -5.80 -13.36
N LEU A 237 6.98 -5.73 -13.56
CA LEU A 237 7.68 -4.54 -14.02
C LEU A 237 7.21 -4.14 -15.41
N ILE A 238 7.13 -5.07 -16.35
CA ILE A 238 6.69 -4.78 -17.72
C ILE A 238 5.25 -4.24 -17.71
N TRP A 239 4.33 -4.85 -16.97
CA TRP A 239 2.95 -4.34 -16.84
C TRP A 239 2.91 -2.91 -16.28
N THR A 240 3.69 -2.65 -15.24
CA THR A 240 3.78 -1.31 -14.63
C THR A 240 4.38 -0.29 -15.61
N LEU A 241 5.43 -0.65 -16.36
CA LEU A 241 6.03 0.21 -17.37
C LEU A 241 5.07 0.52 -18.51
N ARG A 242 4.37 -0.50 -19.04
CA ARG A 242 3.33 -0.33 -20.09
C ARG A 242 2.22 0.61 -19.66
N THR A 243 1.94 0.70 -18.35
CA THR A 243 0.92 1.59 -17.80
C THR A 243 1.33 3.06 -17.91
N GLU A 244 2.62 3.36 -17.71
CA GLU A 244 3.16 4.73 -17.75
C GLU A 244 3.64 5.16 -19.15
N ILE A 245 3.83 4.21 -20.07
CA ILE A 245 4.18 4.50 -21.47
C ILE A 245 2.96 5.05 -22.21
N ILE A 246 3.13 6.20 -22.85
CA ILE A 246 2.13 6.86 -23.68
C ILE A 246 2.30 6.39 -25.12
N ASP A 247 1.20 5.92 -25.71
CA ASP A 247 1.09 5.63 -27.13
C ASP A 247 0.57 6.88 -27.86
N TYR A 248 1.47 7.62 -28.50
CA TYR A 248 1.15 8.88 -29.17
C TYR A 248 0.29 8.71 -30.43
N ASP A 249 0.31 7.53 -31.05
CA ASP A 249 -0.41 7.28 -32.29
C ASP A 249 -1.91 7.05 -32.05
N ASN A 250 -2.27 6.59 -30.84
CA ASN A 250 -3.64 6.26 -30.46
C ASN A 250 -4.29 7.27 -29.50
N LEU A 251 -3.65 8.41 -29.25
CA LEU A 251 -4.16 9.47 -28.38
C LEU A 251 -5.29 10.26 -29.05
N THR A 252 -6.40 10.41 -28.34
CA THR A 252 -7.42 11.40 -28.73
C THR A 252 -6.91 12.84 -28.44
N PRO A 253 -7.43 13.86 -29.15
CA PRO A 253 -7.05 15.26 -28.87
C PRO A 253 -7.35 15.70 -27.44
N GLU A 254 -8.40 15.15 -26.83
CA GLU A 254 -8.78 15.42 -25.44
C GLU A 254 -7.75 14.82 -24.46
N GLU A 255 -7.39 13.55 -24.63
CA GLU A 255 -6.38 12.89 -23.79
C GLU A 255 -5.00 13.54 -23.93
N SER A 256 -4.65 13.98 -25.14
CA SER A 256 -3.39 14.68 -25.39
C SER A 256 -3.30 16.02 -24.64
N ALA A 257 -4.43 16.73 -24.50
CA ALA A 257 -4.49 18.00 -23.78
C ALA A 257 -4.40 17.85 -22.25
N GLU A 258 -4.80 16.69 -21.71
CA GLU A 258 -4.73 16.39 -20.27
C GLU A 258 -3.33 15.96 -19.81
N LEU A 259 -2.45 15.60 -20.74
CA LEU A 259 -1.09 15.14 -20.44
C LEU A 259 -0.19 16.27 -19.91
N THR A 260 0.48 15.98 -18.82
CA THR A 260 1.47 16.88 -18.22
C THR A 260 2.86 16.65 -18.80
N ALA A 261 3.71 17.68 -18.75
CA ALA A 261 5.13 17.56 -19.13
C ALA A 261 5.87 16.48 -18.31
N ALA A 262 5.46 16.28 -17.05
CA ALA A 262 6.01 15.24 -16.19
C ALA A 262 5.66 13.83 -16.67
N GLU A 263 4.44 13.61 -17.17
CA GLU A 263 4.02 12.33 -17.77
C GLU A 263 4.77 12.05 -19.07
N HIS A 264 4.95 13.04 -19.93
CA HIS A 264 5.76 12.87 -21.15
C HIS A 264 7.21 12.48 -20.82
N SER A 265 7.80 13.13 -19.81
CA SER A 265 9.16 12.82 -19.35
C SER A 265 9.25 11.39 -18.80
N LEU A 266 8.32 11.02 -17.91
CA LEU A 266 8.27 9.68 -17.33
C LEU A 266 8.05 8.61 -18.40
N SER A 267 7.14 8.83 -19.35
CA SER A 267 6.88 7.90 -20.44
C SER A 267 8.13 7.60 -21.27
N LYS A 268 8.99 8.60 -21.54
CA LYS A 268 10.26 8.39 -22.25
C LYS A 268 11.23 7.53 -21.45
N ILE A 269 11.35 7.79 -20.14
CA ILE A 269 12.19 7.02 -19.23
C ILE A 269 11.68 5.56 -19.13
N CYS A 270 10.38 5.38 -18.93
CA CYS A 270 9.74 4.06 -18.88
C CYS A 270 9.90 3.29 -20.18
N HIS A 271 9.78 3.95 -21.33
CA HIS A 271 9.97 3.30 -22.63
C HIS A 271 11.42 2.85 -22.82
N ALA A 272 12.41 3.67 -22.46
CA ALA A 272 13.82 3.29 -22.50
C ALA A 272 14.12 2.09 -21.57
N LEU A 273 13.57 2.09 -20.35
CA LEU A 273 13.70 0.97 -19.43
C LEU A 273 13.00 -0.29 -19.95
N TYR A 274 11.81 -0.16 -20.53
CA TYR A 274 11.08 -1.28 -21.14
C TYR A 274 11.91 -1.97 -22.22
N LEU A 275 12.55 -1.21 -23.13
CA LEU A 275 13.44 -1.77 -24.15
C LEU A 275 14.66 -2.48 -23.53
N GLN A 276 15.23 -1.94 -22.45
CA GLN A 276 16.32 -2.60 -21.72
C GLN A 276 15.86 -3.94 -21.11
N VAL A 277 14.69 -3.95 -20.45
CA VAL A 277 14.12 -5.17 -19.85
C VAL A 277 13.88 -6.25 -20.91
N LEU A 278 13.32 -5.88 -22.07
CA LEU A 278 13.15 -6.82 -23.17
C LEU A 278 14.49 -7.32 -23.73
N GLY A 279 15.51 -6.47 -23.76
CA GLY A 279 16.88 -6.86 -24.14
C GLY A 279 17.47 -7.91 -23.19
N GLU A 280 17.21 -7.82 -21.88
CA GLU A 280 17.65 -8.80 -20.88
C GLU A 280 16.96 -10.15 -21.05
N LEU A 281 15.67 -10.17 -21.44
CA LEU A 281 14.93 -11.41 -21.68
C LEU A 281 15.50 -12.24 -22.84
N VAL A 282 16.20 -11.63 -23.80
CA VAL A 282 16.81 -12.38 -24.92
C VAL A 282 17.85 -13.40 -24.45
N PHE A 283 18.46 -13.18 -23.28
CA PHE A 283 19.46 -14.10 -22.72
C PHE A 283 18.86 -15.29 -21.95
N ASP A 284 17.54 -15.29 -21.73
CA ASP A 284 16.80 -16.37 -21.09
C ASP A 284 15.60 -16.77 -21.95
N GLU A 285 15.79 -17.73 -22.85
CA GLU A 285 14.76 -18.21 -23.78
C GLU A 285 13.49 -18.66 -23.06
N ARG A 286 13.64 -19.26 -21.87
CA ARG A 286 12.50 -19.73 -21.09
C ARG A 286 11.71 -18.55 -20.54
N ALA A 287 12.38 -17.58 -19.92
CA ALA A 287 11.72 -16.37 -19.41
C ALA A 287 11.05 -15.59 -20.54
N LYS A 288 11.72 -15.45 -21.70
CA LYS A 288 11.15 -14.82 -22.89
C LYS A 288 9.89 -15.52 -23.38
N ARG A 289 9.90 -16.85 -23.49
CA ARG A 289 8.71 -17.62 -23.89
C ARG A 289 7.56 -17.41 -22.90
N LEU A 290 7.82 -17.48 -21.59
CA LEU A 290 6.81 -17.26 -20.55
C LEU A 290 6.20 -15.86 -20.66
N TYR A 291 7.03 -14.84 -20.91
CA TYR A 291 6.59 -13.47 -21.15
C TYR A 291 5.68 -13.39 -22.39
N GLU A 292 6.13 -13.88 -23.54
CA GLU A 292 5.39 -13.79 -24.79
C GLU A 292 4.03 -14.50 -24.72
N GLU A 293 4.00 -15.69 -24.12
CA GLU A 293 2.78 -16.48 -23.95
C GLU A 293 1.76 -15.78 -23.03
N GLU A 294 2.19 -15.35 -21.85
CA GLU A 294 1.35 -14.70 -20.84
C GLU A 294 0.79 -13.37 -21.36
N PHE A 295 1.64 -12.53 -21.92
CA PHE A 295 1.24 -11.20 -22.37
C PHE A 295 0.33 -11.28 -23.60
N TYR A 296 0.65 -12.17 -24.55
CA TYR A 296 -0.24 -12.43 -25.69
C TYR A 296 -1.62 -12.88 -25.22
N PHE A 297 -1.70 -13.83 -24.28
CA PHE A 297 -2.98 -14.34 -23.79
C PHE A 297 -3.85 -13.23 -23.18
N PHE A 298 -3.29 -12.42 -22.30
CA PHE A 298 -4.06 -11.37 -21.61
C PHE A 298 -4.32 -10.12 -22.45
N ASP A 299 -3.43 -9.78 -23.40
CA ASP A 299 -3.69 -8.71 -24.37
C ASP A 299 -4.86 -9.08 -25.28
N GLN A 300 -4.94 -10.34 -25.73
CA GLN A 300 -6.07 -10.84 -26.54
C GLN A 300 -7.40 -10.77 -25.78
N ILE A 301 -7.41 -11.16 -24.49
CA ILE A 301 -8.59 -11.05 -23.64
C ILE A 301 -9.01 -9.58 -23.47
N THR A 302 -8.06 -8.73 -23.10
CA THR A 302 -8.35 -7.32 -22.81
C THR A 302 -8.87 -6.60 -24.06
N ALA A 303 -8.35 -6.92 -25.24
CA ALA A 303 -8.82 -6.39 -26.52
C ALA A 303 -10.29 -6.73 -26.83
N ILE A 304 -10.82 -7.85 -26.31
CA ILE A 304 -12.25 -8.20 -26.45
C ILE A 304 -13.13 -7.16 -25.74
N SER A 305 -12.72 -6.66 -24.58
CA SER A 305 -13.45 -5.60 -23.85
C SER A 305 -13.65 -4.35 -24.71
N GLY A 306 -12.61 -3.92 -25.45
CA GLY A 306 -12.71 -2.80 -26.39
C GLY A 306 -13.52 -3.13 -27.65
N ALA A 307 -13.36 -4.33 -28.21
CA ALA A 307 -14.05 -4.76 -29.42
C ALA A 307 -15.58 -4.90 -29.24
N LEU A 308 -16.07 -5.05 -28.00
CA LEU A 308 -17.49 -5.15 -27.68
C LEU A 308 -18.22 -3.80 -27.56
N VAL A 309 -17.49 -2.69 -27.48
CA VAL A 309 -18.05 -1.32 -27.37
C VAL A 309 -19.07 -1.00 -28.49
N PRO A 310 -18.81 -1.24 -29.79
CA PRO A 310 -19.75 -0.91 -30.87
C PRO A 310 -21.01 -1.78 -30.89
N TYR A 311 -21.02 -2.93 -30.22
CA TYR A 311 -22.18 -3.84 -30.22
C TYR A 311 -23.27 -3.38 -29.25
N PRO A 312 -24.57 -3.59 -29.59
CA PRO A 312 -25.68 -3.29 -28.70
C PRO A 312 -25.75 -4.27 -27.52
N LYS A 313 -26.33 -3.82 -26.40
CA LYS A 313 -26.21 -4.50 -25.08
C LYS A 313 -26.74 -5.94 -25.07
N ASP A 314 -27.75 -6.22 -25.86
CA ASP A 314 -28.40 -7.52 -26.05
C ASP A 314 -27.55 -8.52 -26.84
N GLN A 315 -26.72 -8.04 -27.78
CA GLN A 315 -25.86 -8.90 -28.61
C GLN A 315 -24.50 -9.19 -27.97
N ARG A 316 -24.04 -8.30 -27.08
CA ARG A 316 -22.72 -8.39 -26.42
C ARG A 316 -22.40 -9.75 -25.77
N PRO A 317 -23.31 -10.44 -25.05
CA PRO A 317 -23.00 -11.73 -24.46
C PRO A 317 -22.67 -12.81 -25.51
N HIS A 318 -23.41 -12.83 -26.62
CA HIS A 318 -23.17 -13.78 -27.71
C HIS A 318 -21.82 -13.53 -28.39
N GLU A 319 -21.54 -12.27 -28.72
CA GLU A 319 -20.27 -11.87 -29.34
C GLU A 319 -19.08 -12.07 -28.42
N LEU A 320 -19.23 -11.88 -27.10
CA LEU A 320 -18.19 -12.18 -26.12
C LEU A 320 -17.76 -13.65 -26.21
N VAL A 321 -18.70 -14.58 -26.12
CA VAL A 321 -18.40 -16.02 -26.14
C VAL A 321 -17.74 -16.40 -27.47
N LYS A 322 -18.24 -15.86 -28.59
CA LYS A 322 -17.67 -16.06 -29.92
C LYS A 322 -16.22 -15.57 -30.02
N MET A 323 -15.96 -14.31 -29.63
CA MET A 323 -14.62 -13.73 -29.68
C MET A 323 -13.64 -14.45 -28.74
N VAL A 324 -14.08 -14.89 -27.57
CA VAL A 324 -13.26 -15.68 -26.65
C VAL A 324 -12.87 -17.01 -27.30
N ARG A 325 -13.81 -17.72 -27.93
CA ARG A 325 -13.50 -18.97 -28.66
C ARG A 325 -12.53 -18.74 -29.80
N GLU A 326 -12.78 -17.74 -30.65
CA GLU A 326 -11.96 -17.46 -31.85
C GLU A 326 -10.56 -16.94 -31.52
N ARG A 327 -10.42 -16.06 -30.52
CA ARG A 327 -9.14 -15.40 -30.21
C ARG A 327 -8.26 -16.16 -29.22
N ILE A 328 -8.85 -17.03 -28.40
CA ILE A 328 -8.15 -17.66 -27.27
C ILE A 328 -8.08 -19.18 -27.43
N LEU A 329 -9.19 -19.85 -27.75
CA LEU A 329 -9.24 -21.32 -27.81
C LEU A 329 -8.65 -21.92 -29.10
N ASN A 330 -8.38 -21.12 -30.12
CA ASN A 330 -7.68 -21.57 -31.32
C ASN A 330 -6.18 -21.89 -31.09
N LYS A 331 -5.65 -21.61 -29.88
CA LYS A 331 -4.30 -21.99 -29.47
C LYS A 331 -4.36 -22.82 -28.17
N PRO A 332 -3.50 -23.83 -27.99
CA PRO A 332 -3.44 -24.55 -26.72
C PRO A 332 -3.04 -23.58 -25.60
N LEU A 333 -3.74 -23.66 -24.45
CA LEU A 333 -3.31 -22.97 -23.24
C LEU A 333 -1.89 -23.40 -22.91
N THR A 334 -1.04 -22.42 -22.63
CA THR A 334 0.33 -22.72 -22.25
C THR A 334 0.35 -23.20 -20.80
N LYS A 335 1.26 -24.13 -20.49
CA LYS A 335 1.23 -24.90 -19.23
C LYS A 335 1.54 -24.08 -17.97
N ASN A 336 1.99 -22.84 -18.15
CA ASN A 336 2.51 -22.00 -17.07
C ASN A 336 1.74 -20.69 -16.88
N LEU A 337 0.60 -20.51 -17.56
CA LEU A 337 -0.23 -19.32 -17.38
C LEU A 337 -0.62 -19.16 -15.91
N TYR A 338 -0.70 -17.91 -15.48
CA TYR A 338 -1.14 -17.56 -14.14
C TYR A 338 -2.07 -16.34 -14.23
N THR A 339 -2.75 -16.01 -13.14
CA THR A 339 -3.56 -14.77 -13.13
C THR A 339 -2.66 -13.56 -12.86
N PRO A 340 -2.65 -12.49 -13.67
CA PRO A 340 -1.75 -11.35 -13.45
C PRO A 340 -1.92 -10.67 -12.09
N THR A 341 -3.12 -10.78 -11.51
CA THR A 341 -3.47 -10.34 -10.16
C THR A 341 -2.91 -11.29 -9.08
N ASN A 342 -2.87 -12.61 -9.32
CA ASN A 342 -2.25 -13.61 -8.46
C ASN A 342 -1.25 -14.51 -9.18
N THR A 343 0.03 -14.22 -8.96
CA THR A 343 1.14 -15.00 -9.52
C THR A 343 1.16 -16.44 -9.04
N ASN A 344 0.61 -16.69 -7.84
CA ASN A 344 0.56 -18.01 -7.25
C ASN A 344 -0.62 -18.84 -7.78
N CYS A 345 -1.56 -18.26 -8.54
CA CYS A 345 -2.67 -18.99 -9.15
C CYS A 345 -2.30 -19.41 -10.57
N ARG A 346 -1.99 -20.70 -10.77
CA ARG A 346 -1.77 -21.29 -12.09
C ARG A 346 -3.10 -21.53 -12.78
N ILE A 347 -3.32 -20.96 -13.96
CA ILE A 347 -4.53 -21.20 -14.73
C ILE A 347 -4.47 -22.58 -15.37
N LYS A 348 -5.49 -23.39 -15.12
CA LYS A 348 -5.64 -24.74 -15.70
C LYS A 348 -6.74 -24.82 -16.73
N TYR A 349 -7.81 -24.04 -16.52
CA TYR A 349 -9.00 -24.08 -17.35
C TYR A 349 -9.77 -22.77 -17.26
N PHE A 350 -10.55 -22.45 -18.29
CA PHE A 350 -11.56 -21.40 -18.25
C PHE A 350 -12.72 -21.78 -19.18
N ASP A 351 -13.93 -21.36 -18.82
CA ASP A 351 -15.14 -21.63 -19.61
C ASP A 351 -15.63 -20.34 -20.28
N PRO A 352 -15.50 -20.21 -21.62
CA PRO A 352 -16.01 -19.06 -22.36
C PRO A 352 -17.49 -18.79 -22.12
N THR A 353 -18.32 -19.84 -21.96
CA THR A 353 -19.78 -19.71 -21.86
C THR A 353 -20.24 -19.07 -20.55
N ARG A 354 -19.37 -19.12 -19.54
CA ARG A 354 -19.58 -18.49 -18.22
C ARG A 354 -19.00 -17.07 -18.15
N SER A 355 -18.46 -16.56 -19.25
CA SER A 355 -17.99 -15.17 -19.32
C SER A 355 -19.16 -14.19 -19.40
N LEU A 356 -19.04 -13.04 -18.73
CA LEU A 356 -20.12 -12.07 -18.60
C LEU A 356 -19.67 -10.68 -19.03
N THR A 357 -20.53 -9.94 -19.74
CA THR A 357 -20.33 -8.49 -19.93
C THR A 357 -20.95 -7.73 -18.77
N LEU A 358 -20.17 -6.85 -18.14
CA LEU A 358 -20.64 -6.03 -17.04
C LEU A 358 -21.25 -4.72 -17.54
N LYS A 359 -22.26 -4.22 -16.80
CA LYS A 359 -22.94 -2.98 -17.13
C LYS A 359 -22.05 -1.78 -16.74
N SER A 360 -21.55 -1.06 -17.74
CA SER A 360 -20.91 0.25 -17.55
C SER A 360 -21.43 1.24 -18.60
N ALA A 361 -21.39 2.54 -18.29
CA ALA A 361 -22.04 3.59 -19.06
C ALA A 361 -21.40 3.81 -20.46
N LYS A 362 -20.07 3.79 -20.54
CA LYS A 362 -19.29 4.06 -21.77
C LYS A 362 -18.33 2.95 -22.16
N LYS A 363 -18.09 1.97 -21.29
CA LYS A 363 -17.09 0.89 -21.45
C LYS A 363 -17.79 -0.46 -21.31
N VAL A 364 -17.13 -1.53 -21.75
CA VAL A 364 -17.67 -2.90 -21.63
C VAL A 364 -16.67 -3.80 -20.90
N PRO A 365 -16.56 -3.68 -19.56
CA PRO A 365 -15.75 -4.63 -18.80
C PRO A 365 -16.28 -6.05 -18.99
N ILE A 366 -15.38 -7.02 -19.08
CA ILE A 366 -15.73 -8.43 -19.24
C ILE A 366 -15.22 -9.23 -18.04
N LEU A 367 -16.02 -10.16 -17.54
CA LEU A 367 -15.64 -11.09 -16.50
C LEU A 367 -15.37 -12.44 -17.14
N ILE A 368 -14.18 -13.01 -16.89
CA ILE A 368 -13.82 -14.36 -17.32
C ILE A 368 -13.52 -15.22 -16.08
N PRO A 369 -14.20 -16.36 -15.90
CA PRO A 369 -13.93 -17.30 -14.82
C PRO A 369 -12.73 -18.20 -15.15
N PHE A 370 -11.67 -18.13 -14.35
CA PHE A 370 -10.54 -19.06 -14.42
C PHE A 370 -10.61 -20.10 -13.31
N TRP A 371 -10.29 -21.35 -13.63
CA TRP A 371 -10.02 -22.40 -12.64
C TRP A 371 -8.53 -22.51 -12.46
N VAL A 372 -8.10 -22.36 -11.21
CA VAL A 372 -6.70 -22.22 -10.86
C VAL A 372 -6.26 -23.27 -9.85
N GLU A 373 -5.01 -23.69 -10.00
CA GLU A 373 -4.26 -24.47 -9.02
C GLU A 373 -3.33 -23.51 -8.25
N LEU A 374 -3.31 -23.61 -6.93
CA LEU A 374 -2.41 -22.82 -6.10
C LEU A 374 -1.00 -23.39 -6.15
N ARG A 375 -0.02 -22.55 -6.47
CA ARG A 375 1.42 -22.86 -6.40
C ARG A 375 1.92 -22.68 -4.97
N GLU A 376 3.04 -23.32 -4.67
CA GLU A 376 3.81 -23.03 -3.45
C GLU A 376 4.12 -21.53 -3.37
N PRO A 377 3.92 -20.89 -2.21
CA PRO A 377 4.26 -19.48 -2.02
C PRO A 377 5.74 -19.22 -2.37
N ASP A 378 6.02 -18.06 -2.93
CA ASP A 378 7.38 -17.55 -3.19
C ASP A 378 8.19 -18.27 -4.27
N LEU A 379 7.64 -19.29 -4.95
CA LEU A 379 8.28 -19.93 -6.08
C LEU A 379 8.22 -19.04 -7.33
N ASP A 380 9.38 -18.71 -7.90
CA ASP A 380 9.46 -17.95 -9.15
C ASP A 380 9.04 -18.83 -10.34
N ILE A 381 8.24 -18.25 -11.25
CA ILE A 381 7.71 -18.97 -12.42
C ILE A 381 8.81 -19.44 -13.39
N GLY A 382 9.98 -18.79 -13.38
CA GLY A 382 11.15 -19.23 -14.14
C GLY A 382 11.73 -20.54 -13.63
N GLN A 383 11.50 -20.89 -12.36
CA GLN A 383 12.01 -22.10 -11.70
C GLN A 383 10.94 -23.19 -11.58
N ASP A 384 9.68 -22.83 -11.74
CA ASP A 384 8.54 -23.72 -11.57
C ASP A 384 8.55 -24.89 -12.57
N GLN A 385 8.19 -26.10 -12.16
CA GLN A 385 8.14 -27.21 -13.11
C GLN A 385 6.88 -27.11 -13.96
N GLU A 386 7.01 -27.32 -15.27
CA GLU A 386 5.85 -27.33 -16.14
C GLU A 386 4.87 -28.43 -15.70
N SER A 387 3.61 -28.06 -15.53
CA SER A 387 2.56 -29.01 -15.20
C SER A 387 2.51 -30.12 -16.26
N GLN A 388 2.69 -31.37 -15.84
CA GLN A 388 2.54 -32.54 -16.71
C GLN A 388 1.06 -32.86 -16.99
N THR A 389 0.16 -32.44 -16.10
CA THR A 389 -1.29 -32.55 -16.27
C THR A 389 -1.81 -31.41 -17.14
N GLN A 390 -2.26 -31.74 -18.36
CA GLN A 390 -3.16 -30.90 -19.15
C GLN A 390 -4.60 -31.24 -18.76
N VAL A 391 -5.40 -30.23 -18.45
CA VAL A 391 -6.84 -30.41 -18.30
C VAL A 391 -7.43 -30.53 -19.69
N ASP A 392 -8.15 -31.61 -19.96
CA ASP A 392 -8.92 -31.77 -21.19
C ASP A 392 -10.03 -30.72 -21.21
N PHE A 393 -10.08 -29.93 -22.28
CA PHE A 393 -11.10 -28.90 -22.46
C PHE A 393 -12.49 -29.46 -22.74
N GLU A 394 -12.57 -30.67 -23.32
CA GLU A 394 -13.83 -31.32 -23.64
C GLU A 394 -14.46 -31.98 -22.40
N ASN A 395 -13.63 -32.45 -21.46
CA ASN A 395 -14.09 -33.02 -20.20
C ASN A 395 -13.15 -32.66 -19.03
N PRO A 396 -13.25 -31.43 -18.49
CA PRO A 396 -12.32 -30.95 -17.49
C PRO A 396 -12.57 -31.58 -16.12
N ASP A 397 -11.56 -32.24 -15.55
CA ASP A 397 -11.57 -32.57 -14.12
C ASP A 397 -11.24 -31.31 -13.32
N LEU A 398 -12.26 -30.74 -12.67
CA LEU A 398 -12.15 -29.51 -11.89
C LEU A 398 -11.90 -29.78 -10.41
N ASN A 399 -11.73 -31.04 -9.99
CA ASN A 399 -11.49 -31.38 -8.60
C ASN A 399 -10.16 -30.78 -8.10
N GLY A 400 -10.21 -30.14 -6.93
CA GLY A 400 -9.04 -29.46 -6.34
C GLY A 400 -8.69 -28.11 -6.97
N LEU A 401 -9.41 -27.66 -8.00
CA LEU A 401 -9.23 -26.32 -8.58
C LEU A 401 -10.12 -25.29 -7.88
N VAL A 402 -9.60 -24.08 -7.74
CA VAL A 402 -10.32 -22.94 -7.17
C VAL A 402 -10.82 -22.05 -8.30
N LEU A 403 -12.07 -21.58 -8.20
CA LEU A 403 -12.60 -20.60 -9.14
C LEU A 403 -12.08 -19.20 -8.80
N GLN A 404 -11.38 -18.58 -9.74
CA GLN A 404 -10.79 -17.26 -9.63
C GLN A 404 -11.23 -16.39 -10.82
N PRO A 405 -12.40 -15.73 -10.75
CA PRO A 405 -12.84 -14.88 -11.84
C PRO A 405 -12.06 -13.55 -11.86
N CYS A 406 -11.77 -13.06 -13.06
CA CYS A 406 -11.11 -11.78 -13.27
C CYS A 406 -11.96 -10.89 -14.18
N ILE A 407 -12.00 -9.60 -13.88
CA ILE A 407 -12.61 -8.57 -14.70
C ILE A 407 -11.51 -7.89 -15.50
N PHE A 408 -11.70 -7.83 -16.81
CA PHE A 408 -10.84 -7.11 -17.74
C PHE A 408 -11.51 -5.81 -18.14
N LYS A 409 -10.79 -4.71 -17.94
CA LYS A 409 -11.21 -3.36 -18.30
C LYS A 409 -10.29 -2.80 -19.37
N MET A 410 -10.88 -2.27 -20.43
CA MET A 410 -10.21 -1.47 -21.45
C MET A 410 -10.82 -0.07 -21.51
N GLY A 411 -9.97 0.95 -21.60
CA GLY A 411 -10.31 2.36 -21.58
C GLY A 411 -10.49 2.96 -20.19
N ASP A 412 -10.19 2.26 -19.09
CA ASP A 412 -10.36 2.72 -17.70
C ASP A 412 -9.03 2.75 -16.95
N ASP A 413 -8.66 3.90 -16.38
CA ASP A 413 -7.42 4.04 -15.62
C ASP A 413 -7.58 3.42 -14.23
N CYS A 414 -7.02 2.23 -14.05
CA CYS A 414 -7.10 1.47 -12.80
C CYS A 414 -5.97 1.81 -11.81
N ARG A 415 -5.12 2.83 -12.08
CA ARG A 415 -4.03 3.21 -11.16
C ARG A 415 -4.54 3.74 -9.83
N GLN A 416 -5.66 4.47 -9.83
CA GLN A 416 -6.27 4.99 -8.61
C GLN A 416 -6.80 3.84 -7.73
N ASP A 417 -7.50 2.87 -8.32
CA ASP A 417 -7.96 1.66 -7.64
C ASP A 417 -6.78 0.86 -7.07
N GLN A 418 -5.72 0.66 -7.87
CA GLN A 418 -4.52 -0.05 -7.44
C GLN A 418 -3.87 0.63 -6.23
N LEU A 419 -3.72 1.96 -6.23
CA LEU A 419 -3.17 2.71 -5.11
C LEU A 419 -4.05 2.62 -3.86
N ALA A 420 -5.37 2.77 -4.02
CA ALA A 420 -6.31 2.66 -2.91
C ALA A 420 -6.23 1.27 -2.25
N LEU A 421 -6.20 0.20 -3.04
CA LEU A 421 -6.12 -1.17 -2.55
C LEU A 421 -4.77 -1.50 -1.92
N GLN A 422 -3.68 -0.93 -2.43
CA GLN A 422 -2.37 -1.00 -1.79
C GLN A 422 -2.43 -0.40 -0.38
N ILE A 423 -3.05 0.77 -0.21
CA ILE A 423 -3.20 1.41 1.10
C ILE A 423 -4.14 0.61 2.00
N ILE A 424 -5.24 0.07 1.49
CA ILE A 424 -6.14 -0.83 2.24
C ILE A 424 -5.37 -2.06 2.74
N SER A 425 -4.48 -2.63 1.92
CA SER A 425 -3.60 -3.74 2.31
C SER A 425 -2.63 -3.35 3.43
N MET A 426 -2.12 -2.12 3.42
CA MET A 426 -1.32 -1.58 4.53
C MET A 426 -2.14 -1.46 5.82
N PHE A 427 -3.37 -0.94 5.76
CA PHE A 427 -4.27 -0.88 6.91
C PHE A 427 -4.59 -2.27 7.47
N LYS A 428 -4.86 -3.24 6.58
CA LYS A 428 -5.08 -4.64 6.97
C LYS A 428 -3.90 -5.17 7.79
N ARG A 429 -2.68 -5.02 7.29
CA ARG A 429 -1.46 -5.44 8.01
C ARG A 429 -1.29 -4.72 9.35
N ILE A 430 -1.64 -3.43 9.43
CA ILE A 430 -1.60 -2.69 10.69
C ILE A 430 -2.60 -3.27 11.70
N PHE A 431 -3.84 -3.55 11.28
CA PHE A 431 -4.86 -4.12 12.14
C PHE A 431 -4.48 -5.53 12.62
N GLU A 432 -3.97 -6.37 11.72
CA GLU A 432 -3.47 -7.72 12.04
C GLU A 432 -2.31 -7.67 13.03
N ASN A 433 -1.30 -6.81 12.80
CA ASN A 433 -0.16 -6.65 13.70
C ASN A 433 -0.56 -6.15 15.10
N MET A 434 -1.64 -5.36 15.18
CA MET A 434 -2.19 -4.87 16.44
C MET A 434 -3.21 -5.84 17.07
N ASN A 435 -3.46 -6.99 16.45
CA ASN A 435 -4.47 -7.97 16.86
C ASN A 435 -5.87 -7.37 17.03
N LEU A 436 -6.23 -6.41 16.17
CA LEU A 436 -7.58 -5.86 16.13
C LEU A 436 -8.49 -6.79 15.31
N PRO A 437 -9.68 -7.17 15.80
CA PRO A 437 -10.64 -8.00 15.08
C PRO A 437 -11.38 -7.16 14.03
N LEU A 438 -10.65 -6.68 13.03
CA LEU A 438 -11.15 -5.83 11.96
C LEU A 438 -10.92 -6.53 10.63
N TYR A 439 -11.91 -6.45 9.74
CA TYR A 439 -11.87 -7.14 8.46
C TYR A 439 -11.71 -6.16 7.30
N LEU A 440 -10.69 -6.39 6.48
CA LEU A 440 -10.50 -5.73 5.19
C LEU A 440 -10.18 -6.79 4.13
N PHE A 441 -10.76 -6.63 2.96
CA PHE A 441 -10.50 -7.47 1.79
C PHE A 441 -9.87 -6.64 0.67
N PRO A 442 -8.54 -6.44 0.66
CA PRO A 442 -7.83 -5.81 -0.44
C PRO A 442 -7.73 -6.79 -1.61
N TYR A 443 -8.80 -6.89 -2.41
CA TYR A 443 -8.75 -7.60 -3.69
C TYR A 443 -7.67 -6.97 -4.59
N ARG A 444 -7.15 -7.73 -5.57
CA ARG A 444 -6.02 -7.26 -6.35
C ARG A 444 -6.44 -6.65 -7.66
N VAL A 445 -5.76 -5.55 -7.96
CA VAL A 445 -5.86 -4.82 -9.21
C VAL A 445 -4.46 -4.66 -9.76
N ILE A 446 -4.30 -4.99 -11.04
CA ILE A 446 -3.07 -4.76 -11.78
C ILE A 446 -3.40 -3.97 -13.04
N THR A 447 -2.61 -2.95 -13.32
CA THR A 447 -2.67 -2.21 -14.57
C THR A 447 -1.78 -2.92 -15.59
N THR A 448 -2.32 -3.23 -16.76
CA THR A 448 -1.61 -3.97 -17.83
C THR A 448 -1.20 -3.05 -19.00
N GLY A 449 -1.55 -1.78 -18.91
CA GLY A 449 -1.20 -0.74 -19.86
C GLY A 449 -2.00 0.52 -19.61
N ARG A 450 -1.73 1.58 -20.36
CA ARG A 450 -2.45 2.85 -20.22
C ARG A 450 -3.95 2.63 -20.50
N GLY A 451 -4.79 2.92 -19.51
CA GLY A 451 -6.24 2.69 -19.60
C GLY A 451 -6.66 1.21 -19.62
N MET A 452 -5.77 0.28 -19.24
CA MET A 452 -6.08 -1.16 -19.19
C MET A 452 -5.80 -1.71 -17.80
N GLY A 453 -6.69 -2.58 -17.32
CA GLY A 453 -6.52 -3.19 -16.01
C GLY A 453 -7.26 -4.52 -15.86
N ILE A 454 -6.74 -5.34 -14.97
CA ILE A 454 -7.32 -6.61 -14.55
C ILE A 454 -7.63 -6.51 -13.06
N ILE A 455 -8.86 -6.85 -12.71
CA ILE A 455 -9.40 -6.76 -11.35
C ILE A 455 -9.83 -8.15 -10.93
N GLU A 456 -9.37 -8.60 -9.77
CA GLU A 456 -9.81 -9.84 -9.14
C GLU A 456 -11.25 -9.69 -8.64
N VAL A 457 -12.12 -10.66 -8.98
CA VAL A 457 -13.50 -10.68 -8.48
C VAL A 457 -13.51 -11.16 -7.04
N ILE A 458 -14.23 -10.44 -6.19
CA ILE A 458 -14.47 -10.88 -4.81
C ILE A 458 -15.38 -12.12 -4.85
N PRO A 459 -14.91 -13.29 -4.36
CA PRO A 459 -15.66 -14.53 -4.44
C PRO A 459 -16.95 -14.43 -3.62
N ASN A 460 -17.98 -15.15 -4.06
CA ASN A 460 -19.23 -15.36 -3.30
C ASN A 460 -19.85 -14.06 -2.74
N SER A 461 -19.82 -12.99 -3.54
CA SER A 461 -20.27 -11.67 -3.11
C SER A 461 -21.30 -11.09 -4.06
N SER A 462 -22.14 -10.21 -3.52
CA SER A 462 -23.17 -9.49 -4.28
C SER A 462 -23.15 -8.02 -3.91
N SER A 463 -23.34 -7.14 -4.90
CA SER A 463 -23.48 -5.71 -4.61
C SER A 463 -24.75 -5.44 -3.80
N ARG A 464 -24.73 -4.42 -2.94
CA ARG A 464 -25.88 -4.00 -2.17
C ARG A 464 -27.07 -3.64 -3.06
N HIS A 465 -26.80 -3.10 -4.25
CA HIS A 465 -27.78 -2.84 -5.30
C HIS A 465 -28.43 -4.13 -5.82
N GLN A 466 -27.66 -5.15 -6.20
CA GLN A 466 -28.21 -6.44 -6.63
C GLN A 466 -29.06 -7.10 -5.54
N ILE A 467 -28.63 -7.02 -4.27
CA ILE A 467 -29.42 -7.53 -3.15
C ILE A 467 -30.77 -6.80 -3.08
N GLY A 468 -30.79 -5.47 -3.20
CA GLY A 468 -32.03 -4.68 -3.19
C GLY A 468 -32.95 -4.93 -4.40
N THR A 469 -32.41 -5.38 -5.53
CA THR A 469 -33.21 -5.73 -6.71
C THR A 469 -33.75 -7.16 -6.65
N ASN A 470 -32.98 -8.10 -6.10
CA ASN A 470 -33.32 -9.52 -6.08
C ASN A 470 -34.14 -9.94 -4.85
N TYR A 471 -34.15 -9.11 -3.80
CA TYR A 471 -34.86 -9.38 -2.55
C TYR A 471 -35.79 -8.22 -2.22
N GLU A 472 -37.06 -8.56 -1.97
CA GLU A 472 -38.01 -7.61 -1.40
C GLU A 472 -37.70 -7.39 0.08
N GLY A 473 -37.45 -6.13 0.45
CA GLY A 473 -37.12 -5.74 1.83
C GLY A 473 -35.83 -4.93 1.93
N ASN A 474 -35.45 -4.62 3.17
CA ASN A 474 -34.21 -3.92 3.47
C ASN A 474 -33.03 -4.91 3.66
N LEU A 475 -31.84 -4.40 3.98
CA LEU A 475 -30.66 -5.26 4.17
C LEU A 475 -30.80 -6.19 5.38
N TYR A 476 -31.48 -5.73 6.43
CA TYR A 476 -31.72 -6.52 7.63
C TYR A 476 -32.66 -7.70 7.34
N ASP A 477 -33.71 -7.49 6.54
CA ASP A 477 -34.61 -8.56 6.07
C ASP A 477 -33.85 -9.62 5.26
N TYR A 478 -32.89 -9.19 4.42
CA TYR A 478 -31.99 -10.10 3.71
C TYR A 478 -31.14 -10.93 4.68
N PHE A 479 -30.59 -10.32 5.73
CA PHE A 479 -29.82 -11.05 6.75
C PHE A 479 -30.69 -12.06 7.50
N LEU A 480 -31.92 -11.70 7.87
CA LEU A 480 -32.86 -12.63 8.50
C LEU A 480 -33.19 -13.82 7.59
N LYS A 481 -33.40 -13.57 6.30
CA LYS A 481 -33.71 -14.63 5.33
C LYS A 481 -32.51 -15.55 5.05
N LYS A 482 -31.30 -14.99 5.00
CA LYS A 482 -30.07 -15.73 4.67
C LYS A 482 -29.49 -16.49 5.86
N TYR A 483 -29.46 -15.87 7.04
CA TYR A 483 -28.79 -16.41 8.23
C TYR A 483 -29.77 -16.85 9.35
N GLY A 484 -31.07 -16.65 9.15
CA GLY A 484 -32.11 -16.99 10.12
C GLY A 484 -32.36 -15.91 11.17
N HIS A 485 -33.10 -16.27 12.22
CA HIS A 485 -33.50 -15.36 13.29
C HIS A 485 -32.31 -14.73 14.03
N GLU A 486 -32.47 -13.55 14.63
CA GLU A 486 -31.37 -12.79 15.28
C GLU A 486 -30.61 -13.56 16.36
N SER A 487 -31.31 -14.46 17.04
CA SER A 487 -30.76 -15.31 18.10
C SER A 487 -30.00 -16.52 17.55
N SER A 488 -30.07 -16.81 16.24
CA SER A 488 -29.37 -17.92 15.62
C SER A 488 -27.85 -17.69 15.63
N ILE A 489 -27.09 -18.77 15.74
CA ILE A 489 -25.62 -18.70 15.68
C ILE A 489 -25.15 -18.12 14.33
N PRO A 490 -25.66 -18.57 13.15
CA PRO A 490 -25.24 -18.01 11.87
C PRO A 490 -25.51 -16.51 11.75
N PHE A 491 -26.66 -16.02 12.24
CA PHE A 491 -26.97 -14.60 12.20
C PHE A 491 -26.02 -13.79 13.10
N GLN A 492 -25.71 -14.27 14.30
CA GLN A 492 -24.78 -13.59 15.20
C GLN A 492 -23.37 -13.51 14.62
N ILE A 493 -22.90 -14.58 13.95
CA ILE A 493 -21.61 -14.59 13.23
C ILE A 493 -21.64 -13.58 12.09
N ALA A 494 -22.65 -13.63 11.21
CA ALA A 494 -22.76 -12.71 10.09
C ALA A 494 -22.88 -11.24 10.53
N ARG A 495 -23.62 -10.98 11.62
CA ARG A 495 -23.73 -9.65 12.23
C ARG A 495 -22.38 -9.18 12.78
N LYS A 496 -21.62 -10.07 13.42
CA LYS A 496 -20.26 -9.75 13.90
C LYS A 496 -19.35 -9.39 12.72
N ASN A 497 -19.30 -10.23 11.69
CA ASN A 497 -18.54 -10.01 10.46
C ASN A 497 -18.92 -8.68 9.78
N PHE A 498 -20.22 -8.37 9.73
CA PHE A 498 -20.74 -7.10 9.23
C PHE A 498 -20.21 -5.91 10.03
N ILE A 499 -20.27 -5.96 11.37
CA ILE A 499 -19.79 -4.89 12.25
C ILE A 499 -18.28 -4.69 12.12
N GLU A 500 -17.50 -5.78 12.15
CA GLU A 500 -16.03 -5.74 12.09
C GLU A 500 -15.52 -5.20 10.76
N SER A 501 -16.13 -5.62 9.65
CA SER A 501 -15.81 -5.10 8.32
C SER A 501 -16.30 -3.66 8.12
N MET A 502 -17.53 -3.34 8.53
CA MET A 502 -18.07 -1.99 8.43
C MET A 502 -17.25 -0.98 9.24
N ALA A 503 -16.83 -1.32 10.46
CA ALA A 503 -15.96 -0.47 11.28
C ALA A 503 -14.61 -0.21 10.57
N ALA A 504 -13.98 -1.26 10.05
CA ALA A 504 -12.70 -1.16 9.35
C ALA A 504 -12.82 -0.28 8.10
N TYR A 505 -13.76 -0.57 7.20
CA TYR A 505 -13.97 0.20 5.98
C TYR A 505 -14.42 1.64 6.27
N SER A 506 -15.15 1.90 7.36
CA SER A 506 -15.52 3.26 7.77
C SER A 506 -14.30 4.10 8.16
N VAL A 507 -13.40 3.55 8.98
CA VAL A 507 -12.14 4.22 9.37
C VAL A 507 -11.29 4.49 8.13
N VAL A 508 -11.10 3.48 7.29
CA VAL A 508 -10.30 3.61 6.07
C VAL A 508 -10.91 4.64 5.10
N SER A 509 -12.22 4.56 4.85
CA SER A 509 -12.90 5.50 3.94
C SER A 509 -12.87 6.92 4.46
N TYR A 510 -12.92 7.11 5.79
CA TYR A 510 -12.76 8.41 6.43
C TYR A 510 -11.36 8.97 6.22
N ILE A 511 -10.31 8.18 6.51
CA ILE A 511 -8.91 8.63 6.37
C ILE A 511 -8.55 8.91 4.91
N LEU A 512 -9.01 8.07 3.97
CA LEU A 512 -8.75 8.22 2.54
C LEU A 512 -9.71 9.18 1.83
N ALA A 513 -10.71 9.70 2.54
CA ALA A 513 -11.74 10.59 2.01
C ALA A 513 -12.41 10.07 0.72
N ILE A 514 -12.76 8.77 0.69
CA ILE A 514 -13.41 8.12 -0.46
C ILE A 514 -14.85 8.64 -0.58
N LYS A 515 -15.17 9.33 -1.68
CA LYS A 515 -16.44 10.08 -1.81
C LYS A 515 -17.57 9.30 -2.48
N ASP A 516 -17.27 8.42 -3.44
CA ASP A 516 -18.29 7.77 -4.28
C ASP A 516 -18.76 6.42 -3.71
N ARG A 517 -19.39 6.44 -2.53
CA ARG A 517 -19.86 5.24 -1.80
C ARG A 517 -21.37 5.09 -1.87
N HIS A 518 -21.86 4.53 -2.98
CA HIS A 518 -23.27 4.19 -3.20
C HIS A 518 -23.48 2.66 -3.20
N ASN A 519 -24.75 2.21 -3.23
CA ASN A 519 -25.13 0.78 -3.17
C ASN A 519 -24.53 -0.12 -4.27
N GLY A 520 -24.01 0.46 -5.35
CA GLY A 520 -23.34 -0.29 -6.42
C GLY A 520 -21.88 -0.62 -6.09
N ASN A 521 -21.25 0.20 -5.25
CA ASN A 521 -19.82 0.11 -4.89
C ASN A 521 -19.59 -0.50 -3.49
N ILE A 522 -20.63 -1.08 -2.91
CA ILE A 522 -20.58 -1.81 -1.64
C ILE A 522 -21.07 -3.22 -1.93
N MET A 523 -20.23 -4.20 -1.63
CA MET A 523 -20.54 -5.62 -1.74
C MET A 523 -20.76 -6.22 -0.36
N VAL A 524 -21.55 -7.29 -0.32
CA VAL A 524 -21.72 -8.16 0.85
C VAL A 524 -21.40 -9.58 0.40
N ASP A 525 -20.49 -10.24 1.12
CA ASP A 525 -20.12 -11.63 0.86
C ASP A 525 -21.09 -12.64 1.51
N GLU A 526 -20.79 -13.93 1.36
CA GLU A 526 -21.58 -15.01 1.95
C GLU A 526 -21.49 -15.15 3.46
N ASP A 527 -20.45 -14.59 4.07
CA ASP A 527 -20.22 -14.63 5.51
C ASP A 527 -20.74 -13.37 6.24
N GLY A 528 -21.25 -12.38 5.49
CA GLY A 528 -21.82 -11.15 6.02
C GLY A 528 -20.86 -9.97 6.12
N HIS A 529 -19.64 -10.06 5.57
CA HIS A 529 -18.72 -8.93 5.50
C HIS A 529 -19.18 -7.90 4.48
N ILE A 530 -19.03 -6.61 4.81
CA ILE A 530 -19.10 -5.50 3.87
C ILE A 530 -17.73 -5.27 3.23
N ILE A 531 -17.72 -5.10 1.92
CA ILE A 531 -16.50 -4.84 1.15
C ILE A 531 -16.75 -3.66 0.21
N HIS A 532 -15.88 -2.65 0.24
CA HIS A 532 -15.95 -1.51 -0.67
C HIS A 532 -15.17 -1.82 -1.96
N ILE A 533 -15.78 -1.52 -3.12
CA ILE A 533 -15.17 -1.67 -4.46
C ILE A 533 -15.04 -0.38 -5.25
#